data_AF-A0A9D1ZMK7-F1
#
_entry.id   AF-A0A9D1ZMK7-F1
#
_cell.length_a   1.000
_cell.length_b   1.000
_cell.length_c   1.000
_cell.angle_alpha   90.00
_cell.angle_beta   90.00
_cell.angle_gamma   90.00
#
_symmetry.space_group_name_H-M   'P 1'
#
loop_
_entity.id
_entity.type
_entity.pdbx_description
1 polymer ?
#
loop_
_entity_poly.entity_id
_entity_poly.type
_entity_poly.pdbx_seq_one_letter_code
_entity_poly.pdbx_strand_id
1 'polypeptide(L)' 'MLKITYLDGNVEKVKEYKNGDQFVAIQQLEVPDFEDYVKIVEVTDDGKKIPLEDSTMYGLYNYLINK' A
#
# COMPACT_ATOMS: atom_id res chain seq x y z
N MET A 1 11.43 2.33 -3.92
CA MET A 1 11.13 1.98 -2.52
C MET A 1 9.75 2.50 -2.18
N LEU A 2 8.82 1.58 -1.93
CA LEU A 2 7.44 1.91 -1.60
C LEU A 2 7.32 2.00 -0.07
N LYS A 3 6.81 3.13 0.42
CA LYS A 3 6.55 3.36 1.84
C LYS A 3 5.09 3.69 2.03
N ILE A 4 4.40 2.90 2.84
CA ILE A 4 2.97 3.05 3.14
C ILE A 4 2.82 3.40 4.62
N THR A 5 2.19 4.55 4.89
CA THR A 5 1.66 4.90 6.22
C THR A 5 0.19 4.51 6.23
N TYR A 6 -0.22 3.64 7.17
CA TYR A 6 -1.56 3.06 7.25
C TYR A 6 -2.11 3.11 8.68
N LEU A 7 -3.42 2.93 8.81
CA LEU A 7 -4.09 2.84 10.10
C LEU A 7 -4.25 1.38 10.53
N ASP A 8 -3.69 1.05 11.69
CA ASP A 8 -3.99 -0.17 12.43
C ASP A 8 -4.88 0.20 13.63
N GLY A 9 -6.19 0.03 13.46
CA GLY A 9 -7.18 0.68 14.31
C GLY A 9 -7.09 2.21 14.15
N ASN A 10 -6.73 2.91 15.22
CA ASN A 10 -6.56 4.38 15.24
C ASN A 10 -5.09 4.80 15.36
N VAL A 11 -4.15 3.88 15.14
CA VAL A 11 -2.71 4.15 15.25
C VAL A 11 -2.08 4.11 13.87
N GLU A 12 -1.34 5.17 13.53
CA GLU A 12 -0.55 5.20 12.30
C GLU A 12 0.68 4.27 12.43
N LYS A 13 0.85 3.42 11.43
CA LYS A 13 2.00 2.53 11.29
C LYS A 13 2.59 2.68 9.90
N VAL A 14 3.84 2.25 9.75
CA VAL A 14 4.58 2.28 8.50
C VAL A 14 4.95 0.87 8.08
N LYS A 15 4.80 0.57 6.79
CA LYS A 15 5.35 -0.60 6.13
C LYS A 15 6.13 -0.16 4.89
N GLU A 16 7.30 -0.74 4.71
CA GLU A 16 8.18 -0.47 3.59
C GLU A 16 8.38 -1.73 2.75
N TYR A 17 8.43 -1.54 1.44
CA TYR A 17 8.75 -2.55 0.44
C TYR A 17 9.83 -2.00 -0.47
N LYS A 18 10.60 -2.91 -1.08
CA LYS A 18 11.65 -2.57 -2.04
C LYS A 18 11.12 -1.71 -3.19
N ASN A 19 9.91 -2.01 -3.68
CA ASN A 19 9.20 -1.30 -4.74
C ASN A 19 7.71 -1.68 -4.76
N GLY A 20 6.94 -1.09 -5.68
CA GLY A 20 5.54 -1.43 -5.94
C GLY A 20 5.31 -2.89 -6.31
N ASP A 21 6.17 -3.46 -7.16
CA ASP A 21 6.03 -4.85 -7.64
C ASP A 21 6.09 -5.87 -6.49
N GLN A 22 6.97 -5.64 -5.52
CA GLN A 22 7.05 -6.50 -4.34
C GLN A 22 5.74 -6.45 -3.53
N PHE A 23 5.17 -5.27 -3.34
CA PHE A 23 3.88 -5.13 -2.67
C PHE A 23 2.78 -5.89 -3.43
N VAL A 24 2.69 -5.72 -4.75
CA VAL A 24 1.71 -6.42 -5.60
C VAL A 24 1.86 -7.94 -5.49
N ALA A 25 3.09 -8.46 -5.57
CA ALA A 25 3.36 -9.88 -5.45
C ALA A 25 2.96 -10.44 -4.07
N ILE A 26 3.20 -9.69 -2.99
CA ILE A 26 2.80 -10.08 -1.62
C ILE A 26 1.28 -10.08 -1.46
N GLN A 27 0.57 -9.11 -2.06
CA GLN A 27 -0.90 -9.05 -2.01
C GLN A 27 -1.59 -10.20 -2.75
N GLN A 28 -0.88 -10.90 -3.64
CA GLN A 28 -1.40 -12.06 -4.37
C GLN A 28 -1.11 -13.40 -3.67
N LEU A 29 -0.44 -13.39 -2.51
CA LEU A 29 -0.21 -14.60 -1.73
C LEU A 29 -1.53 -15.09 -1.09
N GLU A 30 -1.56 -16.38 -0.75
CA GLU A 30 -2.69 -16.97 0.00
C GLU A 30 -2.96 -16.24 1.32
N VAL A 31 -1.90 -15.72 1.95
CA VAL A 31 -1.97 -14.87 3.13
C VAL A 31 -1.15 -13.61 2.87
N PRO A 32 -1.79 -12.48 2.48
CA PRO A 32 -1.09 -11.23 2.26
C PRO A 32 -0.73 -10.55 3.60
N ASP A 33 0.11 -9.51 3.52
CA ASP A 33 0.46 -8.68 4.68
C ASP A 33 -0.72 -7.87 5.23
N PHE A 34 -1.72 -7.58 4.37
CA PHE A 34 -2.83 -6.70 4.69
C PHE A 34 -4.15 -7.19 4.11
N GLU A 35 -5.23 -6.88 4.82
CA GLU A 35 -6.57 -6.92 4.28
C GLU A 35 -6.83 -5.72 3.35
N ASP A 36 -7.65 -5.94 2.32
CA ASP A 36 -7.96 -4.94 1.29
C ASP A 36 -8.50 -3.61 1.84
N TYR A 37 -9.28 -3.68 2.92
CA TYR A 37 -9.97 -2.52 3.49
C TYR A 37 -9.08 -1.62 4.35
N VAL A 38 -7.85 -2.04 4.67
CA VAL A 38 -6.93 -1.27 5.52
C VAL A 38 -6.71 0.12 4.92
N LYS A 39 -6.91 1.16 5.73
CA LYS A 39 -6.83 2.55 5.29
C LYS A 39 -5.39 3.02 5.21
N ILE A 40 -5.07 3.68 4.10
CA ILE A 40 -3.79 4.34 3.85
C ILE A 40 -3.92 5.82 4.18
N VAL A 41 -2.99 6.32 4.99
CA VAL A 41 -2.85 7.76 5.28
C VAL A 41 -2.01 8.42 4.20
N GLU A 42 -0.89 7.79 3.84
CA GLU A 42 0.00 8.26 2.80
C GLU A 42 0.78 7.10 2.19
N VAL A 43 1.07 7.19 0.89
CA VAL A 43 2.01 6.29 0.23
C VAL A 43 2.96 7.08 -0.67
N THR A 44 4.23 6.69 -0.63
CA THR A 44 5.29 7.23 -1.49
C THR A 44 6.03 6.11 -2.20
N ASP A 45 6.45 6.35 -3.42
CA ASP A 45 7.33 5.47 -4.19
C ASP A 45 8.58 6.26 -4.61
N ASP A 46 9.74 5.83 -4.10
CA ASP A 46 11.02 6.55 -4.20
C ASP A 46 10.89 8.02 -3.75
N GLY A 47 10.19 8.22 -2.63
CA GLY A 47 9.97 9.53 -2.01
C GLY A 47 8.95 10.41 -2.74
N LYS A 48 8.35 9.96 -3.84
CA LYS A 48 7.27 10.68 -4.53
C LYS A 48 5.91 10.20 -4.06
N LYS A 49 5.06 11.13 -3.63
CA LYS A 49 3.70 10.81 -3.19
C LYS A 49 2.87 10.25 -4.35
N ILE A 50 2.15 9.17 -4.08
CA ILE A 50 1.15 8.63 -4.99
C ILE A 50 -0.22 9.23 -4.61
N PRO A 51 -0.90 9.93 -5.53
CA PRO A 51 -2.24 10.45 -5.28
C PRO A 51 -3.27 9.32 -5.48
N LEU A 52 -3.61 8.61 -4.40
CA LEU A 52 -4.67 7.60 -4.44
C LEU A 52 -6.05 8.26 -4.37
N GLU A 53 -6.94 7.91 -5.28
CA GLU A 53 -8.37 8.23 -5.20
C GLU A 53 -9.07 7.37 -4.14
N ASP A 54 -8.71 6.09 -4.08
CA ASP A 54 -9.13 5.15 -3.04
C ASP A 54 -7.96 4.92 -2.06
N SER A 55 -8.05 5.54 -0.88
CA SER A 55 -7.04 5.46 0.17
C SER A 55 -7.12 4.15 0.97
N THR A 56 -7.12 3.01 0.29
CA THR A 56 -7.09 1.65 0.88
C THR A 56 -5.96 0.82 0.27
N MET A 57 -5.64 -0.33 0.89
CA MET A 57 -4.68 -1.29 0.31
C MET A 57 -5.14 -1.81 -1.05
N TYR A 58 -6.44 -2.07 -1.22
CA TYR A 58 -7.03 -2.40 -2.51
C TYR A 58 -6.87 -1.29 -3.55
N GLY A 59 -7.12 -0.03 -3.15
CA GLY A 59 -6.90 1.13 -4.01
C GLY A 59 -5.45 1.27 -4.46
N LEU A 60 -4.49 1.07 -3.55
CA LEU A 60 -3.06 1.04 -3.88
C LEU A 60 -2.70 -0.12 -4.82
N TYR A 61 -3.23 -1.32 -4.56
CA TYR A 61 -3.02 -2.48 -5.42
C TYR A 61 -3.47 -2.18 -6.85
N ASN A 62 -4.71 -1.70 -7.02
CA ASN A 62 -5.26 -1.34 -8.32
C ASN A 62 -4.47 -0.23 -9.01
N TYR A 63 -4.03 0.78 -8.27
CA TYR A 63 -3.18 1.84 -8.82
C TYR A 63 -1.89 1.24 -9.41
N LEU A 64 -1.25 0.32 -8.68
CA LEU A 64 0.04 -0.24 -9.08
C LEU A 64 -0.07 -1.23 -10.25
N ILE A 65 -1.14 -2.03 -10.34
CA ILE A 65 -1.31 -2.97 -11.46
C ILE A 65 -1.77 -2.33 -12.78
N ASN A 66 -2.32 -1.11 -12.73
CA ASN A 66 -2.79 -0.36 -13.91
C ASN A 66 -1.85 0.78 -14.33
N LYS A 67 -0.65 0.83 -13.74
CA LYS A 67 0.36 1.87 -13.97
C LYS A 67 1.05 1.73 -15.32
#